data_AF-A0A852H5F7-F1
#
_entry.id   AF-A0A852H5F7-F1
#
_cell.length_a   1.000
_cell.length_b   1.000
_cell.length_c   1.000
_cell.angle_alpha   90.00
_cell.angle_beta   90.00
_cell.angle_gamma   90.00
#
_symmetry.space_group_name_H-M   'P 1'
#
loop_
_entity.id
_entity.type
_entity.pdbx_description
1 polymer ?
#
loop_
_entity_poly.entity_id
_entity_poly.type
_entity_poly.pdbx_seq_one_letter_code
_entity_poly.pdbx_strand_id
1 'polypeptide(L)'
;FLQVLLVEKTGRRSLFLAGLMGMLISAVAMTVGLVLLSEFAWMSYVSMVAIFLFVIFFEVGPGPIPWFIVAELFSQGPRPAAIAVAGFCNWTCNFIVGMCFQYIADLCGPYVFAIFAALLLVFFLFAYFKVPETKGKSFEEIAAVFRRKKLPAKAMTELEDLRGSEEA
;
A
#
# COMPACT_ATOMS: atom_id res chain seq x y z
N PHE A 1 -1.39 12.69 -13.80
CA PHE A 1 -0.81 12.36 -15.12
C PHE A 1 0.50 11.59 -15.02
N LEU A 2 1.52 12.08 -14.30
CA LEU A 2 2.80 11.37 -14.15
C LEU A 2 2.64 9.93 -13.61
N GLN A 3 1.84 9.76 -12.55
CA GLN A 3 1.59 8.44 -11.95
C GLN A 3 0.90 7.47 -12.92
N VAL A 4 -0.06 7.93 -13.73
CA VAL A 4 -0.75 7.08 -14.71
C VAL A 4 0.24 6.52 -15.73
N LEU A 5 1.14 7.36 -16.25
CA LEU A 5 2.19 6.93 -17.18
C LEU A 5 3.20 5.97 -16.51
N LEU A 6 3.55 6.22 -15.24
CA LEU A 6 4.44 5.34 -14.48
C LEU A 6 3.80 3.98 -14.20
N VAL A 7 2.49 3.94 -13.91
CA VAL A 7 1.76 2.71 -13.56
C VAL A 7 1.70 1.74 -14.74
N GLU A 8 1.56 2.27 -15.95
CA GLU A 8 1.57 1.48 -17.18
C GLU A 8 2.97 0.90 -17.46
N LYS A 9 4.03 1.66 -17.18
CA LYS A 9 5.42 1.21 -17.39
C LYS A 9 5.93 0.26 -16.31
N THR A 10 5.67 0.52 -15.02
CA THR A 10 6.36 -0.14 -13.89
C THR A 10 5.51 -1.22 -13.21
N GLY A 11 4.18 -1.10 -13.27
CA GLY A 11 3.26 -1.98 -12.57
C GLY A 11 2.83 -1.43 -11.21
N ARG A 12 1.66 -1.90 -10.75
CA ARG A 12 0.97 -1.31 -9.59
C ARG A 12 1.70 -1.68 -8.30
N ARG A 13 2.07 -2.96 -8.14
CA ARG A 13 2.71 -3.44 -6.92
C ARG A 13 4.08 -2.80 -6.70
N SER A 14 4.90 -2.72 -7.76
CA SER A 14 6.24 -2.11 -7.68
C SER A 14 6.18 -0.64 -7.27
N LEU A 15 5.27 0.14 -7.84
CA LEU A 15 5.10 1.56 -7.46
C LEU A 15 4.52 1.73 -6.06
N PHE A 16 3.59 0.88 -5.66
CA PHE A 16 3.04 0.90 -4.30
C PHE A 16 4.13 0.64 -3.26
N LEU A 17 4.96 -0.39 -3.48
CA LEU A 17 6.09 -0.71 -2.61
C LEU A 17 7.16 0.39 -2.60
N ALA A 18 7.52 0.93 -3.77
CA ALA A 18 8.48 2.03 -3.86
C ALA A 18 7.98 3.28 -3.14
N GLY A 19 6.70 3.62 -3.27
CA GLY A 19 6.09 4.74 -2.56
C GLY A 19 6.07 4.53 -1.04
N LEU A 20 5.66 3.35 -0.56
CA LEU A 20 5.71 3.01 0.87
C LEU A 20 7.13 3.10 1.44
N MET A 21 8.12 2.60 0.69
CA MET A 21 9.53 2.65 1.10
C MET A 21 10.06 4.09 1.14
N GLY A 22 9.76 4.90 0.12
CA GLY A 22 10.17 6.31 0.09
C GLY A 22 9.50 7.14 1.20
N MET A 23 8.23 6.89 1.49
CA MET A 23 7.53 7.48 2.63
C MET A 23 8.16 7.06 3.96
N LEU A 24 8.56 5.79 4.11
CA LEU A 24 9.21 5.29 5.33
C LEU A 24 10.52 6.04 5.59
N ILE A 25 11.38 6.15 4.58
CA ILE A 25 12.66 6.87 4.68
C ILE A 25 12.42 8.34 5.02
N SER A 26 11.42 8.95 4.38
CA SER A 26 11.07 10.36 4.62
C SER A 26 10.54 10.59 6.03
N ALA A 27 9.73 9.69 6.57
CA ALA A 27 9.22 9.77 7.95
C ALA A 27 10.33 9.61 9.00
N VAL A 28 11.31 8.73 8.74
CA VAL A 28 12.51 8.61 9.58
C VAL A 28 13.34 9.90 9.50
N ALA A 29 13.56 10.45 8.30
CA ALA A 29 14.28 11.70 8.11
C ALA A 29 13.59 12.89 8.82
N MET A 30 12.26 12.97 8.78
CA MET A 30 11.47 13.96 9.53
C MET A 30 11.65 13.80 11.04
N THR A 31 11.60 12.57 11.55
CA THR A 31 11.82 12.31 12.98
C THR A 31 13.21 12.81 13.40
N VAL A 32 14.26 12.44 12.66
CA VAL A 32 15.64 12.87 12.94
C VAL A 32 15.78 14.39 12.83
N GLY A 33 15.25 15.00 11.77
CA GLY A 33 15.33 16.44 11.56
C GLY A 33 14.62 17.26 12.65
N LEU A 34 13.49 16.77 13.17
CA LEU A 34 12.78 17.44 14.26
C LEU A 34 13.44 17.21 15.62
N VAL A 35 13.96 16.01 15.89
CA VAL A 35 14.69 15.71 17.14
C VAL A 35 15.96 16.55 17.26
N LEU A 36 16.70 16.72 16.16
CA LEU A 36 17.95 17.48 16.13
C LEU A 36 17.77 18.98 15.92
N LEU A 37 16.53 19.47 15.85
CA LEU A 37 16.23 20.87 15.58
C LEU A 37 16.71 21.80 16.70
N SER A 38 16.67 21.34 17.96
CA SER A 38 17.15 22.10 19.13
C SER A 38 18.66 22.31 19.11
N GLU A 39 19.41 21.35 18.57
CA GLU A 39 20.87 21.39 18.50
C GLU A 39 21.36 22.12 17.25
N PHE A 40 20.65 21.94 16.13
CA PHE A 40 21.05 22.43 14.82
C PHE A 40 19.89 23.08 14.08
N ALA A 41 19.85 24.41 14.08
CA ALA A 41 18.78 25.18 13.42
C ALA A 41 18.59 24.84 11.92
N TRP A 42 19.65 24.40 11.23
CA TRP A 42 19.60 24.01 9.82
C TRP A 42 18.83 22.70 9.57
N MET A 43 18.53 21.90 10.61
CA MET A 43 17.69 20.71 10.50
C MET A 43 16.24 21.01 10.12
N SER A 44 15.81 22.28 10.23
CA SER A 44 14.55 22.76 9.66
C SER A 44 14.48 22.49 8.15
N TYR A 45 15.57 22.72 7.40
CA TYR A 45 15.63 22.43 5.97
C TYR A 45 15.52 20.94 5.67
N VAL A 46 16.12 20.08 6.51
CA VAL A 46 16.02 18.62 6.37
C VAL A 46 14.57 18.18 6.54
N SER A 47 13.89 18.65 7.60
CA SER A 47 12.48 18.36 7.85
C SER A 47 11.58 18.86 6.71
N MET A 48 11.87 20.04 6.15
CA MET A 48 11.15 20.59 5.00
C MET A 48 11.34 19.74 3.73
N VAL A 49 12.56 19.34 3.41
CA VAL A 49 12.80 18.48 2.24
C VAL A 49 12.13 17.12 2.44
N ALA A 50 12.19 16.57 3.64
CA ALA A 50 11.62 15.27 3.95
C ALA A 50 10.07 15.28 3.83
N ILE A 51 9.37 16.35 4.22
CA ILE A 51 7.90 16.42 4.02
C ILE A 51 7.53 16.49 2.53
N PHE A 52 8.30 17.20 1.69
CA PHE A 52 8.07 17.20 0.24
C PHE A 52 8.32 15.83 -0.38
N LEU A 53 9.39 15.15 0.01
CA LEU A 53 9.68 13.78 -0.45
C LEU A 53 8.57 12.82 -0.02
N PHE A 54 8.08 12.92 1.22
CA PHE A 54 6.96 12.13 1.71
C PHE A 54 5.73 12.27 0.81
N VAL A 55 5.34 13.51 0.48
CA VAL A 55 4.20 13.79 -0.41
C VAL A 55 4.43 13.23 -1.82
N ILE A 56 5.63 13.42 -2.39
CA ILE A 56 5.96 12.90 -3.71
C ILE A 56 5.82 11.37 -3.75
N PHE A 57 6.38 10.66 -2.77
CA PHE A 57 6.30 9.20 -2.71
C PHE A 57 4.88 8.70 -2.44
N PHE A 58 4.08 9.44 -1.66
CA PHE A 58 2.67 9.16 -1.47
C PHE A 58 1.90 9.22 -2.79
N GLU A 59 2.06 10.30 -3.57
CA GLU A 59 1.38 10.49 -4.85
C GLU A 59 1.83 9.50 -5.93
N VAL A 60 3.08 9.03 -5.89
CA VAL A 60 3.60 8.02 -6.82
C VAL A 60 2.95 6.65 -6.61
N GLY A 61 2.65 6.28 -5.35
CA GLY A 61 2.18 4.94 -5.02
C GLY A 61 0.91 4.92 -4.17
N PRO A 62 1.02 5.05 -2.83
CA PRO A 62 -0.09 4.82 -1.91
C PRO A 62 -1.33 5.71 -2.06
N GLY A 63 -1.20 6.92 -2.61
CA GLY A 63 -2.33 7.83 -2.82
C GLY A 63 -3.34 7.28 -3.83
N PRO A 64 -2.94 7.07 -5.10
CA PRO A 64 -3.87 6.64 -6.15
C PRO A 64 -4.09 5.12 -6.21
N ILE A 65 -3.08 4.29 -5.94
CA ILE A 65 -3.12 2.84 -6.27
C ILE A 65 -4.24 2.07 -5.55
N PRO A 66 -4.52 2.28 -4.24
CA PRO A 66 -5.59 1.57 -3.56
C PRO A 66 -6.97 1.77 -4.20
N TRP A 67 -7.25 2.94 -4.76
CA TRP A 67 -8.51 3.23 -5.42
C TRP A 67 -8.68 2.45 -6.72
N PHE A 68 -7.59 2.25 -7.47
CA PHE A 68 -7.60 1.45 -8.70
C PHE A 68 -7.60 -0.05 -8.43
N ILE A 69 -6.78 -0.51 -7.48
CA ILE A 69 -6.57 -1.94 -7.25
C ILE A 69 -7.85 -2.63 -6.76
N VAL A 70 -8.71 -1.94 -5.99
CA VAL A 70 -10.00 -2.49 -5.56
C VAL A 70 -10.93 -2.74 -6.75
N ALA A 71 -10.91 -1.90 -7.79
CA ALA A 71 -11.68 -2.17 -9.00
C ALA A 71 -11.07 -3.30 -9.86
N GLU A 72 -9.73 -3.42 -9.87
CA GLU A 72 -8.98 -4.46 -10.61
C GLU A 72 -9.07 -5.85 -9.94
N LEU A 73 -9.22 -5.92 -8.61
CA LEU A 73 -9.22 -7.18 -7.85
C LEU A 73 -10.56 -7.91 -7.85
N PHE A 74 -11.67 -7.21 -8.13
CA PHE A 74 -13.02 -7.78 -8.03
C PHE A 74 -13.72 -7.80 -9.39
N SER A 75 -14.38 -8.93 -9.68
CA SER A 75 -15.25 -9.07 -10.85
C SER A 75 -16.48 -8.18 -10.73
N GLN A 76 -17.19 -7.95 -11.84
CA GLN A 76 -18.27 -6.95 -11.94
C GLN A 76 -19.37 -7.12 -10.88
N GLY A 77 -19.70 -8.35 -10.48
CA GLY A 77 -20.71 -8.63 -9.45
C GLY A 77 -20.37 -8.07 -8.06
N PRO A 78 -19.29 -8.55 -7.40
CA PRO A 78 -18.92 -8.09 -6.04
C PRO A 78 -18.27 -6.70 -5.99
N ARG A 79 -17.86 -6.13 -7.13
CA ARG A 79 -17.08 -4.88 -7.17
C ARG A 79 -17.73 -3.69 -6.45
N PRO A 80 -19.03 -3.36 -6.63
CA PRO A 80 -19.64 -2.22 -5.94
C PRO A 80 -19.58 -2.36 -4.41
N ALA A 81 -19.84 -3.55 -3.88
CA ALA A 81 -19.76 -3.83 -2.45
C ALA A 81 -18.31 -3.72 -1.92
N ALA A 82 -17.34 -4.24 -2.68
CA ALA A 82 -15.93 -4.14 -2.32
C ALA A 82 -15.44 -2.67 -2.27
N ILE A 83 -15.84 -1.85 -3.25
CA ILE A 83 -15.53 -0.41 -3.28
C ILE A 83 -16.17 0.31 -2.08
N ALA A 84 -17.42 0.00 -1.75
CA ALA A 84 -18.11 0.60 -0.62
C ALA A 84 -17.40 0.29 0.71
N VAL A 85 -17.03 -0.97 0.95
CA VAL A 85 -16.30 -1.37 2.16
C VAL A 85 -14.91 -0.73 2.21
N ALA A 86 -14.16 -0.76 1.11
CA ALA A 86 -12.84 -0.12 1.04
C ALA A 86 -12.91 1.39 1.29
N GLY A 87 -13.90 2.07 0.71
CA GLY A 87 -14.16 3.49 0.93
C GLY A 87 -14.53 3.78 2.38
N PHE A 88 -15.44 3.00 2.97
CA PHE A 88 -15.80 3.14 4.38
C PHE A 88 -14.60 2.96 5.31
N CYS A 89 -13.78 1.93 5.09
CA CYS A 89 -12.54 1.73 5.86
C CYS A 89 -11.58 2.92 5.70
N ASN A 90 -11.40 3.44 4.49
CA ASN A 90 -10.54 4.59 4.22
C ASN A 90 -11.01 5.84 4.99
N TRP A 91 -12.29 6.21 4.85
CA TRP A 91 -12.84 7.39 5.51
C TRP A 91 -12.86 7.25 7.03
N THR A 92 -13.12 6.05 7.55
CA THR A 92 -13.04 5.78 8.99
C THR A 92 -11.62 5.94 9.51
N CYS A 93 -10.61 5.40 8.81
CA CYS A 93 -9.21 5.58 9.20
C CYS A 93 -8.80 7.06 9.15
N ASN A 94 -9.21 7.78 8.10
CA ASN A 94 -8.96 9.21 7.98
C ASN A 94 -9.59 10.00 9.15
N PHE A 95 -10.84 9.70 9.51
CA PHE A 95 -11.49 10.31 10.67
C PHE A 95 -10.74 10.05 11.97
N ILE A 96 -10.33 8.81 12.24
CA ILE A 96 -9.57 8.45 13.44
C ILE A 96 -8.24 9.21 13.47
N VAL A 97 -7.47 9.19 12.37
CA VAL A 97 -6.18 9.91 12.30
C VAL A 97 -6.40 11.41 12.49
N GLY A 98 -7.38 12.02 11.80
CA GLY A 98 -7.67 13.44 11.92
C GLY A 98 -8.08 13.88 13.33
N MET A 99 -8.85 13.06 14.03
CA MET A 99 -9.28 13.35 15.40
C MET A 99 -8.18 13.11 16.44
N CYS A 100 -7.35 12.07 16.25
CA CYS A 100 -6.35 11.66 17.25
C CYS A 100 -4.97 12.29 17.04
N PHE A 101 -4.63 12.74 15.83
CA PHE A 101 -3.26 13.14 15.48
C PHE A 101 -2.70 14.22 16.42
N GLN A 102 -3.46 15.29 16.68
CA GLN A 102 -2.94 16.39 17.52
C GLN A 102 -2.63 15.91 18.93
N TYR A 103 -3.51 15.12 19.54
CA TYR A 103 -3.27 14.56 20.88
C TYR A 103 -2.03 13.66 20.94
N ILE A 104 -1.82 12.85 19.90
CA ILE A 104 -0.63 11.98 19.82
C ILE A 104 0.62 12.83 19.56
N ALA A 105 0.53 13.85 18.71
CA ALA A 105 1.63 14.77 18.41
C ALA A 105 2.06 15.56 19.66
N ASP A 106 1.12 16.00 20.48
CA ASP A 106 1.41 16.70 21.74
C ASP A 106 2.09 15.75 22.77
N LEU A 107 1.71 14.47 22.79
CA LEU A 107 2.30 13.47 23.69
C LEU A 107 3.70 13.01 23.24
N CYS A 108 3.89 12.81 21.93
CA CYS A 108 5.11 12.22 21.37
C CYS A 108 6.12 13.26 20.86
N GLY A 109 5.68 14.50 20.64
CA GLY A 109 6.49 15.55 20.03
C GLY A 109 7.11 15.11 18.69
N PRO A 110 8.42 15.34 18.48
CA PRO A 110 9.13 14.92 17.26
C PRO A 110 9.01 13.44 16.90
N TYR A 111 8.78 12.57 17.90
CA TYR A 111 8.70 11.12 17.70
C TYR A 111 7.37 10.65 17.09
N VAL A 112 6.39 11.54 16.91
CA VAL A 112 5.10 11.19 16.27
C VAL A 112 5.31 10.57 14.88
N PHE A 113 6.31 11.02 14.12
CA PHE A 113 6.63 10.47 12.80
C PHE A 113 7.30 9.09 12.84
N ALA A 114 7.88 8.68 13.97
CA ALA A 114 8.38 7.33 14.15
C ALA A 114 7.23 6.31 14.23
N ILE A 115 6.07 6.72 14.77
CA ILE A 115 4.86 5.89 14.77
C ILE A 115 4.40 5.64 13.33
N PHE A 116 4.35 6.70 12.51
CA PHE A 116 4.03 6.56 11.09
C PHE A 116 5.06 5.71 10.34
N ALA A 117 6.35 5.84 10.65
CA ALA A 117 7.38 4.98 10.10
C ALA A 117 7.14 3.50 10.45
N ALA A 118 6.83 3.17 11.70
CA ALA A 118 6.50 1.80 12.10
C ALA A 118 5.29 1.26 11.33
N LEU A 119 4.22 2.06 11.19
CA LEU A 119 3.03 1.68 10.42
C LEU A 119 3.35 1.47 8.93
N LEU A 120 4.14 2.36 8.32
CA LEU A 120 4.58 2.24 6.94
C LEU A 120 5.40 0.98 6.70
N LEU A 121 6.27 0.59 7.64
CA LEU A 121 7.02 -0.66 7.57
C LEU A 121 6.08 -1.87 7.62
N VAL A 122 5.10 -1.88 8.52
CA VAL A 122 4.08 -2.95 8.59
C VAL A 122 3.31 -3.04 7.29
N PHE A 123 2.87 -1.92 6.71
CA PHE A 123 2.17 -1.89 5.43
C PHE A 123 3.05 -2.32 4.27
N PHE A 124 4.33 -1.94 4.27
CA PHE A 124 5.30 -2.39 3.26
C PHE A 124 5.45 -3.90 3.30
N LEU A 125 5.67 -4.49 4.47
CA LEU A 125 5.79 -5.94 4.63
C LEU A 125 4.50 -6.65 4.22
N PHE A 126 3.34 -6.16 4.66
CA PHE A 126 2.04 -6.68 4.25
C PHE A 126 1.89 -6.65 2.72
N ALA A 127 2.16 -5.51 2.10
CA ALA A 127 2.05 -5.33 0.65
C ALA A 127 3.02 -6.25 -0.10
N TYR A 128 4.25 -6.37 0.39
CA TYR A 128 5.27 -7.18 -0.23
C TYR A 128 4.85 -8.65 -0.28
N PHE A 129 4.30 -9.19 0.81
CA PHE A 129 3.91 -10.61 0.89
C PHE A 129 2.49 -10.92 0.39
N LYS A 130 1.54 -10.00 0.53
CA LYS A 130 0.11 -10.28 0.30
C LYS A 130 -0.44 -9.68 -0.99
N VAL A 131 0.08 -8.55 -1.47
CA VAL A 131 -0.45 -7.89 -2.68
C VAL A 131 0.19 -8.51 -3.93
N PRO A 132 -0.59 -9.16 -4.82
CA PRO A 132 -0.08 -9.69 -6.08
C PRO A 132 0.15 -8.56 -7.10
N GLU A 133 1.02 -8.78 -8.08
CA GLU A 133 1.14 -7.87 -9.23
C GLU A 133 -0.08 -8.04 -10.14
N THR A 134 -0.76 -6.91 -10.45
CA THR A 134 -1.95 -6.85 -11.31
C THR A 134 -1.62 -6.45 -12.75
N LYS A 135 -0.42 -5.91 -13.01
CA LYS A 135 -0.03 -5.46 -14.35
C LYS A 135 -0.07 -6.61 -15.37
N GLY A 136 -0.80 -6.39 -16.47
CA GLY A 136 -0.82 -7.27 -17.64
C GLY A 136 -1.52 -8.61 -17.43
N LYS A 137 -2.33 -8.73 -16.37
CA LYS A 137 -3.11 -9.94 -16.05
C LYS A 137 -4.60 -9.68 -16.19
N SER A 138 -5.32 -10.67 -16.70
CA SER A 138 -6.78 -10.71 -16.74
C SER A 138 -7.38 -10.89 -15.35
N PHE A 139 -8.68 -10.58 -15.20
CA PHE A 139 -9.42 -10.78 -13.96
C PHE A 139 -9.42 -12.25 -13.52
N GLU A 140 -9.58 -13.21 -14.45
CA GLU A 140 -9.47 -14.64 -14.18
C GLU A 140 -8.10 -15.03 -13.61
N GLU A 141 -7.00 -14.52 -14.15
CA GLU A 141 -5.64 -14.83 -13.67
C GLU A 141 -5.39 -14.27 -12.26
N ILE A 142 -5.87 -13.05 -11.99
CA ILE A 142 -5.80 -12.46 -10.65
C ILE A 142 -6.62 -13.31 -9.67
N ALA A 143 -7.86 -13.67 -10.02
CA ALA A 143 -8.71 -14.52 -9.20
C ALA A 143 -8.12 -15.94 -9.01
N ALA A 144 -7.42 -16.47 -10.02
CA ALA A 144 -6.70 -17.73 -9.94
C ALA A 144 -5.52 -17.68 -8.96
N VAL A 145 -4.78 -16.57 -8.87
CA VAL A 145 -3.72 -16.39 -7.85
C VAL A 145 -4.30 -16.45 -6.43
N PHE A 146 -5.49 -15.89 -6.21
CA PHE A 146 -6.18 -15.99 -4.91
C PHE A 146 -6.76 -17.39 -4.65
N ARG A 147 -7.24 -18.10 -5.68
CA ARG A 147 -7.72 -19.50 -5.58
C ARG A 147 -6.60 -20.51 -5.36
N ARG A 148 -5.46 -20.36 -6.05
CA ARG A 148 -4.30 -21.27 -5.95
C ARG A 148 -3.64 -21.24 -4.57
N LYS A 149 -3.75 -20.12 -3.84
CA LYS A 149 -3.37 -20.05 -2.42
C LYS A 149 -4.28 -20.83 -1.47
N LYS A 150 -5.50 -21.23 -1.89
CA LYS A 150 -6.46 -21.98 -1.06
C LYS A 150 -6.53 -23.48 -1.36
N LEU A 151 -6.11 -23.94 -2.54
CA LEU A 151 -6.10 -25.37 -2.85
C LEU A 151 -4.75 -26.00 -2.46
N PRO A 152 -4.72 -26.99 -1.55
CA PRO A 152 -3.51 -27.76 -1.29
C PRO A 152 -3.09 -28.47 -2.58
N ALA A 153 -1.78 -28.58 -2.83
CA ALA A 153 -1.21 -29.12 -4.07
C ALA A 153 -1.84 -30.45 -4.51
N LYS A 154 -2.22 -31.28 -3.54
CA LYS A 154 -2.90 -32.58 -3.74
C LYS A 154 -4.25 -32.49 -4.47
N ALA A 155 -5.04 -31.45 -4.17
CA ALA A 155 -6.35 -31.25 -4.79
C ALA A 155 -6.26 -30.74 -6.23
N MET A 156 -5.13 -30.14 -6.61
CA MET A 156 -4.86 -29.71 -7.99
C MET A 156 -4.52 -30.91 -8.88
N THR A 157 -3.75 -31.86 -8.32
CA THR A 157 -3.41 -33.13 -8.99
C THR A 157 -4.66 -33.98 -9.22
N GLU A 158 -5.56 -34.09 -8.24
CA GLU A 158 -6.83 -34.80 -8.40
C GLU A 158 -7.74 -34.17 -9.48
N LEU A 159 -7.76 -32.84 -9.60
CA LEU A 159 -8.54 -32.16 -10.64
C LEU A 159 -7.96 -32.33 -12.04
N GLU A 160 -6.63 -32.39 -12.18
CA GLU A 160 -5.96 -32.69 -13.45
C GLU A 160 -6.19 -34.14 -13.89
N ASP A 161 -6.12 -35.09 -12.94
CA ASP A 161 -6.44 -36.50 -13.20
C ASP A 161 -7.91 -36.70 -13.59
N LEU A 162 -8.85 -36.04 -12.90
CA LEU A 162 -10.27 -36.12 -13.23
C LEU A 162 -10.58 -35.55 -14.62
N ARG A 163 -9.95 -34.41 -14.98
CA ARG A 163 -10.16 -33.81 -16.31
C ARG A 163 -9.53 -34.63 -17.43
N GLY A 164 -8.40 -35.28 -17.18
CA GLY A 164 -7.79 -36.23 -18.12
C GLY A 164 -8.60 -37.52 -18.28
N SER A 165 -9.41 -37.90 -17.29
CA SER A 165 -10.30 -39.07 -17.35
C SER A 165 -11.63 -38.80 -18.09
N GLU A 166 -12.08 -37.55 -18.17
CA GLU A 166 -13.27 -37.17 -18.96
C GLU A 166 -12.95 -37.00 -20.47
N GLU A 167 -11.68 -36.79 -20.82
CA GLU A 167 -11.20 -36.61 -22.20
C GLU A 167 -10.70 -37.92 -22.85
N ALA A 168 -10.68 -39.04 -22.11
CA ALA A 168 -10.26 -40.37 -22.57
C ALA A 168 -11.46 -41.32 -22.79
#